data_AF-A0A917HAN6-F1
#
_entry.id   AF-A0A917HAN6-F1
#
_cell.length_a   1.000
_cell.length_b   1.000
_cell.length_c   1.000
_cell.angle_alpha   90.00
_cell.angle_beta   90.00
_cell.angle_gamma   90.00
#
_symmetry.space_group_name_H-M   'P 1'
#
loop_
_entity.id
_entity.type
_entity.pdbx_description
1 polymer ?
#
loop_
_entity_poly.entity_id
_entity_poly.type
_entity_poly.pdbx_seq_one_letter_code
_entity_poly.pdbx_strand_id
1 'polypeptide(L)' 'MELIIDIDNIKDTPKKEWLLNTLKLMGINFHTVEKRQTLEEYNQDLEAGDTEIEKGEYITAIDLKAQIKKW' A
#
# COMPACT_ATOMS: atom_id res chain seq x y z
N MET A 1 -17.00 18.02 -13.94
CA MET A 1 -15.69 18.33 -13.32
C MET A 1 -15.15 17.02 -12.80
N GLU A 2 -13.93 16.66 -13.18
CA GLU A 2 -13.28 15.42 -12.79
C GLU A 2 -12.25 15.73 -11.72
N LEU A 3 -12.33 15.03 -10.58
CA LEU A 3 -11.52 15.34 -9.40
C LEU A 3 -10.29 14.42 -9.40
N ILE A 4 -9.08 15.00 -9.42
CA ILE A 4 -7.82 14.24 -9.41
C ILE A 4 -7.23 14.30 -8.01
N ILE A 5 -6.98 13.13 -7.41
CA ILE A 5 -6.46 12.99 -6.04
C ILE A 5 -5.08 12.34 -6.10
N ASP A 6 -4.08 13.05 -5.58
CA ASP A 6 -2.81 12.45 -5.19
C ASP A 6 -3.00 11.74 -3.85
N ILE A 7 -3.20 10.43 -3.93
CA ILE A 7 -3.45 9.60 -2.75
C ILE A 7 -2.19 9.45 -1.89
N ASP A 8 -1.01 9.50 -2.49
CA ASP A 8 0.27 9.26 -1.80
C ASP A 8 0.65 10.44 -0.90
N ASN A 9 0.13 11.63 -1.18
CA ASN A 9 0.26 12.78 -0.30
C ASN A 9 -0.60 12.67 0.98
N ILE A 10 -1.56 11.73 1.05
CA ILE A 10 -2.39 11.51 2.24
C ILE A 10 -1.76 10.43 3.12
N LYS A 11 -0.84 10.84 4.00
CA LYS A 11 -0.08 9.94 4.89
C LYS A 11 -0.92 9.25 5.99
N ASP A 12 -2.11 9.76 6.27
CA ASP A 12 -2.99 9.29 7.33
C ASP A 12 -4.00 8.29 6.76
N THR A 13 -3.81 7.00 7.05
CA THR A 13 -4.63 5.89 6.52
C THR A 13 -6.13 6.05 6.85
N PRO A 14 -6.53 6.32 8.10
CA PRO A 14 -7.94 6.61 8.43
C PRO A 14 -8.54 7.78 7.62
N LYS A 15 -7.80 8.88 7.46
CA LYS A 15 -8.28 10.04 6.68
C LYS A 15 -8.39 9.74 5.18
N LYS A 16 -7.43 8.98 4.63
CA LYS A 16 -7.45 8.51 3.24
C LYS A 16 -8.70 7.68 2.97
N GLU A 17 -8.98 6.70 3.83
CA GLU A 17 -10.17 5.85 3.70
C GLU A 17 -11.47 6.64 3.82
N TRP A 18 -11.56 7.54 4.82
CA TRP A 18 -12.72 8.39 5.02
C TRP A 18 -13.03 9.22 3.76
N LEU A 19 -12.03 9.90 3.20
CA LEU A 19 -12.19 10.73 2.00
C LEU A 19 -12.72 9.93 0.80
N LEU A 20 -12.09 8.78 0.50
CA LEU A 20 -12.46 7.96 -0.65
C LEU A 20 -13.88 7.39 -0.51
N ASN A 21 -14.25 6.96 0.70
CA ASN A 21 -15.58 6.44 0.98
C ASN A 21 -16.65 7.54 0.89
N THR A 22 -16.37 8.74 1.39
CA THR A 22 -17.29 9.87 1.30
C THR A 22 -17.50 10.31 -0.15
N LEU A 23 -16.44 10.38 -0.97
CA LEU A 23 -16.55 10.74 -2.39
C LEU A 23 -17.36 9.71 -3.19
N LYS A 24 -17.14 8.42 -2.92
CA LYS A 24 -17.96 7.34 -3.50
C LYS A 24 -19.43 7.47 -3.10
N LEU A 25 -19.71 7.75 -1.83
CA LEU A 25 -21.07 7.90 -1.31
C LEU A 25 -21.80 9.11 -1.92
N MET A 26 -21.07 10.19 -2.18
CA MET A 26 -21.60 11.39 -2.85
C MET A 26 -21.73 11.23 -4.38
N GLY A 27 -21.33 10.08 -4.94
CA GLY A 27 -21.38 9.83 -6.39
C GLY A 27 -20.43 10.74 -7.18
N ILE A 28 -19.38 11.25 -6.55
CA ILE A 28 -18.40 12.13 -7.21
C ILE A 28 -17.35 11.24 -7.87
N ASN A 29 -17.25 11.35 -9.20
CA ASN A 29 -16.19 10.67 -9.95
C ASN A 29 -14.84 11.32 -9.65
N PHE A 30 -13.88 10.51 -9.21
CA PHE A 30 -12.51 10.91 -8.97
C PHE A 30 -11.53 9.92 -9.59
N HIS A 31 -10.36 10.44 -9.97
CA HIS A 31 -9.21 9.65 -10.40
C HIS A 31 -8.13 9.73 -9.34
N THR A 32 -7.52 8.59 -9.06
CA THR A 32 -6.42 8.48 -8.11
C THR A 32 -5.14 8.40 -8.90
N VAL A 33 -4.21 9.31 -8.63
CA VAL A 33 -2.85 9.22 -9.16
C VAL A 33 -2.03 8.53 -8.08
N GLU A 34 -1.66 7.28 -8.36
CA GLU A 34 -0.60 6.61 -7.61
C GLU A 34 0.72 6.96 -8.27
N LYS A 35 1.72 7.32 -7.48
CA LYS A 35 3.06 7.56 -7.95
C LYS A 35 3.59 6.26 -8.54
N ARG A 36 3.86 6.27 -9.85
CA ARG A 36 4.50 5.13 -10.50
C ARG A 36 5.89 4.93 -9.87
N GLN A 37 6.18 3.70 -9.48
CA GLN A 37 7.51 3.30 -9.06
C GLN A 37 8.50 3.53 -10.20
N THR A 38 9.68 4.09 -9.90
CA THR A 38 10.76 4.19 -10.89
C THR A 38 11.48 2.85 -11.06
N LEU A 39 12.24 2.68 -12.14
CA LEU A 39 13.04 1.46 -12.35
C LEU A 39 14.07 1.27 -11.24
N GLU A 40 14.64 2.38 -10.75
CA GLU A 40 15.59 2.38 -9.63
C GLU A 40 14.92 1.95 -8.32
N GLU A 41 13.74 2.50 -8.00
CA GLU A 41 12.96 2.09 -6.83
C GLU A 41 12.58 0.60 -6.91
N TYR A 42 12.22 0.10 -8.10
CA TYR A 42 11.91 -1.32 -8.32
C TYR A 42 13.12 -2.24 -8.10
N ASN A 43 14.28 -1.86 -8.63
CA ASN A 43 15.51 -2.63 -8.45
C ASN A 43 15.96 -2.64 -6.98
N GLN A 44 15.79 -1.53 -6.27
CA GLN A 44 16.09 -1.45 -4.84
C GLN A 44 15.18 -2.36 -4.00
N ASP A 45 13.89 -2.40 -4.30
CA ASP A 45 12.95 -3.30 -3.62
C ASP A 45 13.30 -4.77 -3.87
N LEU A 46 13.75 -5.13 -5.09
CA LEU A 46 14.23 -6.48 -5.39
C LEU A 46 15.49 -6.84 -4.58
N GLU A 47 16.49 -5.96 -4.55
CA GLU A 47 17.72 -6.19 -3.77
C GLU A 47 17.43 -6.31 -2.26
N ALA A 48 16.51 -5.48 -1.75
CA ALA A 48 16.06 -5.56 -0.36
C ALA A 48 15.37 -6.90 -0.07
N GLY A 49 14.45 -7.32 -0.94
CA GLY A 49 13.76 -8.61 -0.82
C GLY A 49 14.71 -9.80 -0.88
N ASP A 50 15.66 -9.80 -1.81
CA ASP A 50 16.69 -10.84 -1.90
C ASP A 50 17.55 -10.88 -0.62
N THR A 51 17.92 -9.71 -0.09
CA THR A 51 18.67 -9.60 1.17
C THR A 51 17.88 -10.14 2.37
N GLU A 52 16.59 -9.85 2.46
CA GLU A 52 15.70 -10.37 3.53
C GLU A 52 15.58 -11.89 3.46
N ILE A 53 15.47 -12.45 2.25
CA ILE A 53 15.44 -13.90 2.02
C ILE A 53 16.77 -14.54 2.44
N GLU A 54 17.91 -13.96 2.03
CA GLU A 54 19.24 -14.46 2.40
C GLU A 54 19.48 -14.45 3.92
N LYS A 55 18.96 -13.43 4.61
CA LYS A 55 19.03 -13.34 6.09
C LYS A 55 18.05 -14.25 6.81
N GLY A 56 17.10 -14.86 6.11
CA GLY A 56 16.02 -15.63 6.72
C GLY A 56 14.96 -14.78 7.42
N GLU A 57 14.87 -13.49 7.08
CA GLU A 57 13.94 -12.50 7.64
C GLU A 57 12.55 -12.58 6.99
N TYR A 58 12.07 -13.80 6.72
CA TYR A 58 10.75 -14.06 6.14
C TYR A 58 9.88 -14.84 7.12
N ILE A 59 8.57 -14.61 7.06
CA ILE A 59 7.58 -15.43 7.77
C ILE A 59 6.96 -16.42 6.81
N THR A 60 6.87 -17.68 7.21
CA THR A 60 6.15 -18.66 6.39
C THR A 60 4.65 -18.50 6.54
N ALA A 61 3.88 -19.04 5.59
CA ALA A 61 2.43 -19.11 5.71
C ALA A 61 1.96 -19.85 6.98
N ILE A 62 2.80 -20.75 7.52
CA ILE A 62 2.55 -21.46 8.78
C ILE A 62 2.74 -20.51 9.96
N ASP A 63 3.82 -19.73 9.97
CA ASP A 63 4.11 -18.74 11.01
C ASP A 63 3.04 -17.64 11.05
N LEU A 64 2.59 -17.18 9.88
CA LEU A 64 1.51 -16.19 9.77
C LEU A 64 0.20 -16.73 10.38
N LYS A 65 -0.17 -17.98 10.08
CA LYS A 65 -1.35 -18.64 10.68
C LYS A 65 -1.22 -18.81 12.19
N ALA A 66 -0.01 -19.03 12.70
CA ALA A 66 0.25 -19.11 14.12
C ALA A 66 0.12 -17.74 14.81
N GLN A 67 0.54 -16.65 14.16
CA GLN A 67 0.36 -15.29 14.67
C GLN A 67 -1.11 -14.85 14.68
N ILE A 68 -1.88 -15.18 13.65
CA ILE A 68 -3.33 -14.88 13.60
C ILE A 68 -4.08 -15.51 14.77
N LYS A 69 -3.68 -16.71 15.21
CA LYS A 69 -4.29 -17.39 16.37
C LYS A 69 -3.96 -16.75 17.72
N LYS A 70 -2.99 -15.83 17.79
CA LYS A 70 -2.61 -15.11 19.02
C LYS A 70 -3.42 -13.82 19.24
N TRP A 71 -4.16 -13.36 18.22
CA TRP A 71 -5.05 -12.21 18.27
C TRP A 71 -6.49 -12.67 18.48
#